data_AF-A0A8J8YAQ8-F1
#
_entry.id   AF-A0A8J8YAQ8-F1
#
_cell.length_a   1.000
_cell.length_b   1.000
_cell.length_c   1.000
_cell.angle_alpha   90.00
_cell.angle_beta   90.00
_cell.angle_gamma   90.00
#
_symmetry.space_group_name_H-M   'P 1'
#
loop_
_entity.id
_entity.type
_entity.pdbx_description
1 polymer ?
#
loop_
_entity_poly.entity_id
_entity_poly.type
_entity_poly.pdbx_seq_one_letter_code
_entity_poly.pdbx_strand_id
1 'polypeptide(L)'
;MGTSPVIPATMLVVALLVASSTVCFGATATDTDTDGAIRLPSSSGAVGRPWECCDYVTKEPFIRPPRWRCNDVVDKCSADCQECEESPAGDGFVCRDWIFSLLEPPVCTPRPWDCCDFAVCTRDYIPYCQCGDVVESCPSNCKACKLVESDPPRYRCLDVFHGYPGPKCTPWIS
;
A
#
# COMPACT_ATOMS: atom_id res chain seq x y z
N MET A 1 29.12 3.34 -72.99
CA MET A 1 28.55 4.50 -73.71
C MET A 1 27.18 4.74 -73.10
N GLY A 2 26.86 5.78 -72.35
CA GLY A 2 27.57 6.98 -71.94
C GLY A 2 26.72 7.72 -70.88
N THR A 3 27.43 8.36 -69.96
CA THR A 3 27.12 9.58 -69.19
C THR A 3 25.86 9.66 -68.30
N SER A 4 26.08 9.58 -66.99
CA SER A 4 25.37 10.39 -65.98
C SER A 4 25.64 11.88 -66.15
N PRO A 5 24.76 12.74 -65.63
CA PRO A 5 25.16 14.05 -65.13
C PRO A 5 24.96 14.20 -63.62
N VAL A 6 25.86 15.01 -63.06
CA VAL A 6 26.06 15.38 -61.65
C VAL A 6 25.27 16.66 -61.32
N ILE A 7 24.90 16.79 -60.05
CA ILE A 7 24.19 17.89 -59.36
C ILE A 7 24.98 19.22 -59.41
N PRO A 8 24.31 20.38 -59.32
CA PRO A 8 24.88 21.49 -58.55
C PRO A 8 23.95 22.01 -57.47
N ALA A 9 24.53 22.24 -56.29
CA ALA A 9 23.97 22.98 -55.17
C ALA A 9 24.28 24.47 -55.33
N THR A 10 23.30 25.36 -55.13
CA THR A 10 23.56 26.80 -54.88
C THR A 10 22.45 27.47 -54.04
N MET A 11 22.83 27.79 -52.80
CA MET A 11 22.73 29.11 -52.13
C MET A 11 21.34 29.73 -51.84
N LEU A 12 20.82 29.73 -50.59
CA LEU A 12 21.17 30.59 -49.42
C LEU A 12 20.37 31.92 -49.39
N VAL A 13 19.32 32.01 -48.55
CA VAL A 13 18.97 33.25 -47.80
C VAL A 13 18.38 32.86 -46.43
N VAL A 14 19.04 33.35 -45.39
CA VAL A 14 18.67 33.33 -43.98
C VAL A 14 17.55 34.35 -43.74
N ALA A 15 16.50 33.96 -43.02
CA ALA A 15 15.62 34.91 -42.32
C ALA A 15 15.30 34.37 -40.92
N LEU A 16 16.09 34.81 -39.95
CA LEU A 16 15.76 34.78 -38.52
C LEU A 16 14.68 35.83 -38.25
N LEU A 17 13.50 35.42 -37.77
CA LEU A 17 12.68 36.24 -36.89
C LEU A 17 12.03 35.35 -35.83
N VAL A 18 12.49 35.58 -34.60
CA VAL A 18 11.95 35.03 -33.35
C VAL A 18 10.65 35.78 -33.05
N ALA A 19 9.54 35.07 -32.91
CA ALA A 19 8.33 35.57 -32.26
C ALA A 19 7.59 34.40 -31.60
N SER A 20 7.96 34.18 -30.34
CA SER A 20 7.24 33.38 -29.36
C SER A 20 5.85 33.93 -29.10
N SER A 21 4.82 33.13 -29.35
CA SER A 21 3.45 33.35 -28.86
C SER A 21 2.89 32.02 -28.37
N THR A 22 3.22 31.67 -27.13
CA THR A 22 2.56 30.61 -26.37
C THR A 22 1.11 31.01 -26.19
N VAL A 23 0.19 30.29 -26.84
CA VAL A 23 -1.24 30.42 -26.55
C VAL A 23 -1.51 29.69 -25.25
N CYS A 24 -1.60 30.44 -24.16
CA CYS A 24 -2.17 29.94 -22.91
C CYS A 24 -3.66 29.73 -23.14
N PHE A 25 -4.10 28.47 -23.24
CA PHE A 25 -5.51 28.13 -23.01
C PHE A 25 -5.78 28.31 -21.52
N GLY A 26 -6.24 29.51 -21.14
CA GLY A 26 -6.79 29.77 -19.82
C GLY A 26 -8.11 29.01 -19.66
N ALA A 27 -8.11 28.02 -18.78
CA ALA A 27 -9.34 27.42 -18.29
C ALA A 27 -10.15 28.50 -17.54
N THR A 28 -11.37 28.77 -18.00
CA THR A 28 -12.35 29.51 -17.22
C THR A 28 -12.85 28.60 -16.10
N ALA A 29 -12.23 28.70 -14.92
CA ALA A 29 -12.82 28.21 -13.68
C ALA A 29 -13.78 29.29 -13.15
N THR A 30 -15.05 29.20 -13.53
CA THR A 30 -16.13 29.74 -12.69
C THR A 30 -16.47 28.66 -11.69
N ASP A 31 -15.94 28.77 -10.47
CA ASP A 31 -16.48 28.04 -9.33
C ASP A 31 -16.50 28.99 -8.13
N THR A 32 -17.53 29.83 -8.12
CA THR A 32 -18.06 30.39 -6.88
C THR A 32 -18.87 29.28 -6.23
N ASP A 33 -18.27 28.57 -5.28
CA ASP A 33 -19.05 28.09 -4.15
C ASP A 33 -18.21 28.08 -2.87
N THR A 34 -18.61 28.97 -1.97
CA THR A 34 -18.23 28.99 -0.57
C THR A 34 -18.87 27.81 0.13
N ASP A 35 -18.11 26.73 0.36
CA ASP A 35 -18.31 25.96 1.58
C ASP A 35 -17.01 25.29 2.02
N GLY A 36 -16.55 25.68 3.20
CA GLY A 36 -15.29 25.28 3.81
C GLY A 36 -15.32 23.87 4.39
N ALA A 37 -15.77 22.89 3.61
CA ALA A 37 -15.68 21.48 3.97
C ALA A 37 -14.61 20.83 3.09
N ILE A 38 -13.37 20.80 3.61
CA ILE A 38 -12.31 19.93 3.08
C ILE A 38 -12.83 18.48 3.17
N ARG A 39 -13.38 17.98 2.06
CA ARG A 39 -13.65 16.55 1.92
C ARG A 39 -12.30 15.86 1.76
N LEU A 40 -11.74 15.38 2.87
CA LEU A 40 -10.66 14.39 2.85
C LEU A 40 -11.16 13.20 2.03
N PRO A 41 -10.45 12.75 0.98
CA PRO A 41 -10.79 11.51 0.30
C PRO A 41 -10.79 10.40 1.35
N SER A 42 -11.91 9.68 1.45
CA SER A 42 -12.06 8.54 2.37
C SER A 42 -11.29 7.30 1.90
N SER A 43 -10.49 7.41 0.84
CA SER A 43 -9.42 6.47 0.56
C SER A 43 -8.17 6.96 1.29
N SER A 44 -7.71 6.20 2.28
CA SER A 44 -6.35 6.28 2.83
C SER A 44 -5.26 5.87 1.82
N GLY A 45 -5.51 6.03 0.52
CA GLY A 45 -4.50 5.99 -0.52
C GLY A 45 -3.75 7.31 -0.47
N ALA A 46 -2.70 7.38 0.34
CA ALA A 46 -1.78 8.50 0.23
C ALA A 46 -1.20 8.45 -1.20
N VAL A 47 -1.52 9.47 -1.99
CA VAL A 47 -1.11 9.59 -3.39
C VAL A 47 0.39 9.33 -3.50
N GLY A 48 0.81 8.44 -4.40
CA GLY A 48 2.22 8.10 -4.59
C GLY A 48 2.77 7.03 -3.64
N ARG A 49 1.92 6.22 -2.99
CA ARG A 49 2.38 5.10 -2.16
C ARG A 49 2.47 3.81 -2.99
N PRO A 50 3.55 3.04 -2.81
CA PRO A 50 3.78 1.80 -3.56
C PRO A 50 2.77 0.67 -3.23
N TRP A 51 2.01 0.79 -2.14
CA TRP A 51 0.91 -0.10 -1.75
C TRP A 51 -0.09 0.62 -0.83
N GLU A 52 -1.36 0.26 -0.93
CA GLU A 52 -2.45 0.83 -0.12
C GLU A 52 -2.58 0.13 1.24
N CYS A 53 -2.41 -1.18 1.24
CA CYS A 53 -2.45 -2.07 2.40
C CYS A 53 -1.30 -3.09 2.32
N CYS A 54 -1.04 -3.81 3.41
CA CYS A 54 -0.05 -4.87 3.43
C CYS A 54 -0.37 -5.95 4.48
N ASP A 55 -0.45 -7.21 4.05
CA ASP A 55 -0.62 -8.37 4.94
C ASP A 55 0.71 -8.83 5.55
N TYR A 56 1.80 -8.63 4.81
CA TYR A 56 3.12 -9.17 5.12
C TYR A 56 4.19 -8.08 5.22
N VAL A 57 4.12 -7.32 6.31
CA VAL A 57 4.97 -6.15 6.54
C VAL A 57 6.31 -6.50 7.19
N THR A 58 7.38 -5.88 6.73
CA THR A 58 8.67 -5.80 7.44
C THR A 58 8.86 -4.41 8.00
N LYS A 59 9.17 -4.33 9.30
CA LYS A 59 9.52 -3.10 10.00
C LYS A 59 11.01 -3.04 10.25
N GLU A 60 11.64 -1.92 9.90
CA GLU A 60 12.98 -1.60 10.36
C GLU A 60 12.89 -0.88 11.72
N PRO A 61 13.31 -1.50 12.84
CA PRO A 61 12.96 -1.00 14.18
C PRO A 61 13.85 0.13 14.69
N PHE A 62 14.99 0.40 14.04
CA PHE A 62 16.05 1.26 14.59
C PHE A 62 15.97 2.74 14.16
N ILE A 63 15.02 3.13 13.30
CA ILE A 63 14.89 4.48 12.74
C ILE A 63 13.53 5.07 13.12
N ARG A 64 13.47 6.39 13.40
CA ARG A 64 12.22 7.13 13.64
C ARG A 64 12.03 8.27 12.63
N PRO A 65 10.91 8.34 11.89
CA PRO A 65 9.81 7.35 11.85
C PRO A 65 10.29 5.99 11.32
N PRO A 66 9.64 4.87 11.71
CA PRO A 66 10.03 3.55 11.24
C PRO A 66 9.91 3.45 9.71
N ARG A 67 10.76 2.59 9.13
CA ARG A 67 10.65 2.19 7.72
C ARG A 67 9.85 0.92 7.61
N TRP A 68 8.97 0.89 6.63
CA TRP A 68 8.09 -0.23 6.34
C TRP A 68 8.30 -0.69 4.90
N ARG A 69 8.36 -2.00 4.70
CA ARG A 69 8.33 -2.64 3.38
C ARG A 69 7.19 -3.64 3.36
N CYS A 70 6.45 -3.69 2.28
CA CYS A 70 5.46 -4.74 2.07
C CYS A 70 6.07 -5.91 1.29
N ASN A 71 5.79 -7.14 1.70
CA ASN A 71 6.20 -8.33 0.94
C ASN A 71 5.02 -9.17 0.47
N ASP A 72 3.86 -8.54 0.30
CA ASP A 72 2.71 -9.18 -0.34
C ASP A 72 3.07 -9.54 -1.78
N VAL A 73 2.72 -10.75 -2.19
CA VAL A 73 2.80 -11.18 -3.58
C VAL A 73 1.53 -10.70 -4.27
N VAL A 74 1.69 -9.88 -5.31
CA VAL A 74 0.61 -9.30 -6.10
C VAL A 74 0.74 -9.69 -7.56
N ASP A 75 -0.38 -9.76 -8.29
CA ASP A 75 -0.37 -10.05 -9.73
C ASP A 75 0.34 -8.97 -10.55
N LYS A 76 0.33 -7.73 -10.05
CA LYS A 76 0.99 -6.57 -10.67
C LYS A 76 1.34 -5.54 -9.60
N CYS A 77 2.55 -4.99 -9.64
CA CYS A 77 2.93 -3.89 -8.75
C CYS A 77 2.13 -2.61 -9.06
N SER A 78 1.95 -1.78 -8.02
CA SER A 78 1.48 -0.40 -8.18
C SER A 78 2.38 0.36 -9.16
N ALA A 79 1.80 1.31 -9.90
CA ALA A 79 2.57 2.22 -10.74
C ALA A 79 3.53 3.11 -9.92
N ASP A 80 3.24 3.29 -8.63
CA ASP A 80 4.05 4.05 -7.69
C ASP A 80 5.18 3.21 -7.05
N CYS A 81 5.27 1.90 -7.35
CA CYS A 81 6.37 1.04 -6.94
C CYS A 81 7.56 1.19 -7.89
N GLN A 82 8.73 1.59 -7.37
CA GLN A 82 9.93 1.80 -8.15
C GLN A 82 10.69 0.49 -8.40
N GLU A 83 10.79 -0.36 -7.38
CA GLU A 83 11.50 -1.65 -7.43
C GLU A 83 10.49 -2.81 -7.38
N CYS A 84 9.98 -3.20 -8.54
CA CYS A 84 9.07 -4.35 -8.68
C CYS A 84 9.84 -5.59 -9.14
N GLU A 85 9.83 -6.66 -8.35
CA GLU A 85 10.54 -7.90 -8.63
C GLU A 85 9.58 -9.09 -8.70
N GLU A 86 9.91 -10.12 -9.49
CA GLU A 86 9.19 -11.39 -9.44
C GLU A 86 9.36 -12.07 -8.08
N SER A 87 8.27 -12.68 -7.59
CA SER A 87 8.28 -13.50 -6.38
C SER A 87 9.26 -14.66 -6.54
N PRO A 88 10.03 -15.03 -5.51
CA PRO A 88 10.90 -16.22 -5.54
C PRO A 88 10.14 -17.53 -5.87
N ALA A 89 8.83 -17.57 -5.60
CA ALA A 89 7.97 -18.70 -5.93
C ALA A 89 7.43 -18.67 -7.37
N GLY A 90 7.68 -17.59 -8.13
CA GLY A 90 7.27 -17.43 -9.53
C GLY A 90 5.77 -17.19 -9.74
N ASP A 91 5.04 -16.84 -8.68
CA ASP A 91 3.57 -16.74 -8.63
C ASP A 91 3.06 -15.29 -8.60
N GLY A 92 3.92 -14.30 -8.83
CA GLY A 92 3.54 -12.90 -8.86
C GLY A 92 4.73 -11.97 -8.70
N PHE A 93 4.49 -10.76 -8.20
CA PHE A 93 5.48 -9.73 -7.98
C PHE A 93 5.46 -9.21 -6.55
N VAL A 94 6.60 -8.71 -6.09
CA VAL A 94 6.75 -8.09 -4.77
C VAL A 94 7.38 -6.71 -4.97
N CYS A 95 6.77 -5.68 -4.38
CA CYS A 95 7.36 -4.35 -4.35
C CYS A 95 8.46 -4.26 -3.27
N ARG A 96 9.65 -3.77 -3.62
CA ARG A 96 10.82 -3.69 -2.71
C ARG A 96 11.06 -2.32 -2.11
N ASP A 97 10.25 -1.34 -2.49
CA ASP A 97 10.31 0.01 -1.95
C ASP A 97 10.24 -0.01 -0.41
N TRP A 98 10.74 1.05 0.20
CA TRP A 98 10.57 1.31 1.63
C TRP A 98 9.83 2.63 1.80
N ILE A 99 8.85 2.66 2.69
CA ILE A 99 8.17 3.90 3.08
C ILE A 99 8.53 4.28 4.51
N PHE A 100 8.67 5.59 4.75
CA PHE A 100 8.76 6.13 6.10
C PHE A 100 7.35 6.50 6.57
N SER A 101 6.92 5.95 7.70
CA SER A 101 5.60 6.25 8.27
C SER A 101 5.61 6.06 9.78
N LEU A 102 4.94 6.95 10.51
CA LEU A 102 4.67 6.76 11.94
C LEU A 102 3.64 5.66 12.19
N LEU A 103 2.77 5.41 11.22
CA LEU A 103 1.70 4.41 11.28
C LEU A 103 2.14 3.14 10.57
N GLU A 104 1.84 1.99 11.18
CA GLU A 104 1.90 0.70 10.50
C GLU A 104 0.91 0.68 9.32
N PRO A 105 1.26 0.09 8.17
CA PRO A 105 0.34 -0.03 7.04
C PRO A 105 -0.96 -0.74 7.46
N PRO A 106 -2.12 -0.34 6.92
CA PRO A 106 -3.35 -1.10 7.13
C PRO A 106 -3.20 -2.48 6.48
N VAL A 107 -3.84 -3.49 7.07
CA VAL A 107 -3.81 -4.88 6.56
C VAL A 107 -4.84 -5.04 5.45
N CYS A 108 -4.52 -5.77 4.38
CA CYS A 108 -5.41 -5.97 3.24
C CYS A 108 -6.54 -6.94 3.58
N THR A 109 -6.17 -8.04 4.22
CA THR A 109 -7.11 -9.05 4.69
C THR A 109 -7.48 -8.75 6.14
N PRO A 110 -8.72 -8.32 6.44
CA PRO A 110 -9.10 -8.05 7.82
C PRO A 110 -8.96 -9.32 8.65
N ARG A 111 -8.18 -9.22 9.72
CA ARG A 111 -8.06 -10.29 10.72
C ARG A 111 -9.42 -10.57 11.36
N PRO A 112 -9.62 -11.70 12.05
CA PRO A 112 -10.81 -11.91 12.89
C PRO A 112 -10.76 -11.13 14.22
N TRP A 113 -9.65 -10.46 14.52
CA TRP A 113 -9.40 -9.69 15.74
C TRP A 113 -8.58 -8.42 15.45
N ASP A 114 -8.72 -7.40 16.29
CA ASP A 114 -8.02 -6.12 16.13
C ASP A 114 -6.57 -6.17 16.64
N CYS A 115 -6.37 -6.84 17.77
CA CYS A 115 -5.09 -7.11 18.43
C CYS A 115 -5.11 -8.53 19.03
N CYS A 116 -3.94 -9.10 19.37
CA CYS A 116 -3.88 -10.42 19.98
C CYS A 116 -2.68 -10.62 20.93
N ASP A 117 -2.96 -10.77 22.22
CA ASP A 117 -1.95 -11.03 23.26
C ASP A 117 -1.46 -12.48 23.26
N PHE A 118 -2.34 -13.45 22.95
CA PHE A 118 -2.04 -14.87 22.92
C PHE A 118 -2.24 -15.46 21.51
N ALA A 119 -1.39 -15.04 20.56
CA ALA A 119 -1.38 -15.58 19.21
C ALA A 119 -0.65 -16.92 19.13
N VAL A 120 -1.29 -17.92 18.53
CA VAL A 120 -0.70 -19.23 18.21
C VAL A 120 -0.61 -19.37 16.70
N CYS A 121 0.60 -19.52 16.16
CA CYS A 121 0.86 -19.49 14.72
C CYS A 121 1.66 -20.71 14.26
N THR A 122 1.47 -21.14 13.01
CA THR A 122 2.39 -22.07 12.34
C THR A 122 3.76 -21.42 12.13
N ARG A 123 4.76 -22.21 11.74
CA ARG A 123 6.14 -21.74 11.47
C ARG A 123 6.41 -21.45 10.00
N ASP A 124 5.37 -21.37 9.19
CA ASP A 124 5.47 -21.00 7.78
C ASP A 124 5.93 -19.56 7.64
N TYR A 125 6.43 -19.18 6.46
CA TYR A 125 6.74 -17.77 6.16
C TYR A 125 5.47 -16.93 6.36
N ILE A 126 4.38 -17.23 5.65
CA ILE A 126 3.05 -16.69 5.96
C ILE A 126 2.33 -17.67 6.89
N PRO A 127 2.21 -17.37 8.20
CA PRO A 127 1.69 -18.34 9.15
C PRO A 127 0.16 -18.43 9.09
N TYR A 128 -0.36 -19.58 9.49
CA TYR A 128 -1.75 -19.69 9.94
C TYR A 128 -1.79 -19.42 11.43
N CYS A 129 -2.47 -18.34 11.82
CA CYS A 129 -2.58 -17.90 13.20
C CYS A 129 -4.01 -18.03 13.74
N GLN A 130 -4.11 -18.31 15.04
CA GLN A 130 -5.33 -18.20 15.84
C GLN A 130 -5.06 -17.28 17.01
N CYS A 131 -6.07 -16.50 17.43
CA CYS A 131 -5.98 -15.73 18.65
C CYS A 131 -6.65 -16.46 19.82
N GLY A 132 -5.86 -16.73 20.86
CA GLY A 132 -6.32 -17.40 22.08
C GLY A 132 -6.98 -16.47 23.09
N ASP A 133 -7.02 -15.17 22.82
CA ASP A 133 -7.54 -14.15 23.74
C ASP A 133 -8.99 -14.44 24.13
N VAL A 134 -9.26 -14.23 25.43
CA VAL A 134 -10.59 -14.38 26.02
C VAL A 134 -11.13 -12.99 26.30
N VAL A 135 -12.13 -12.58 25.53
CA VAL A 135 -12.65 -11.20 25.45
C VAL A 135 -14.09 -11.12 25.95
N GLU A 136 -14.60 -9.91 26.16
CA GLU A 136 -16.00 -9.67 26.57
C GLU A 136 -16.99 -9.90 25.43
N SER A 137 -16.57 -9.59 24.21
CA SER A 137 -17.30 -9.87 22.98
C SER A 137 -16.30 -10.08 21.86
N CYS A 138 -16.58 -11.02 20.95
CA CYS A 138 -15.77 -11.13 19.75
C CYS A 138 -15.99 -9.92 18.83
N PRO A 139 -14.97 -9.52 18.06
CA PRO A 139 -15.08 -8.56 16.98
C PRO A 139 -16.05 -9.03 15.87
N SER A 140 -16.63 -8.10 15.11
CA SER A 140 -17.65 -8.39 14.08
C SER A 140 -17.14 -9.19 12.89
N ASN A 141 -15.83 -9.13 12.66
CA ASN A 141 -15.04 -9.88 11.69
C ASN A 141 -14.74 -11.32 12.13
N CYS A 142 -14.99 -11.70 13.39
CA CYS A 142 -14.89 -13.09 13.83
C CYS A 142 -16.14 -13.89 13.43
N LYS A 143 -15.96 -14.94 12.63
CA LYS A 143 -17.05 -15.80 12.16
C LYS A 143 -17.46 -16.84 13.19
N ALA A 144 -16.51 -17.40 13.92
CA ALA A 144 -16.73 -18.45 14.92
C ALA A 144 -16.41 -17.96 16.33
N CYS A 145 -17.32 -17.19 16.92
CA CYS A 145 -17.23 -16.76 18.32
C CYS A 145 -17.83 -17.82 19.27
N LYS A 146 -17.05 -18.28 20.25
CA LYS A 146 -17.50 -19.28 21.24
C LYS A 146 -17.45 -18.74 22.65
N LEU A 147 -18.47 -19.09 23.44
CA LEU A 147 -18.50 -18.85 24.89
C LEU A 147 -17.41 -19.70 25.56
N VAL A 148 -16.66 -19.07 26.44
CA VAL A 148 -15.77 -19.70 27.41
C VAL A 148 -16.49 -19.67 28.74
N GLU A 149 -16.58 -20.83 29.40
CA GLU A 149 -17.27 -20.95 30.68
C GLU A 149 -16.51 -20.17 31.76
N SER A 150 -17.03 -18.99 32.09
CA SER A 150 -16.48 -18.06 33.08
C SER A 150 -17.59 -17.20 33.67
N ASP A 151 -17.36 -16.62 34.86
CA ASP A 151 -18.24 -15.63 35.48
C ASP A 151 -17.46 -14.33 35.74
N PRO A 152 -17.72 -13.23 35.01
CA PRO A 152 -18.76 -13.07 33.98
C PRO A 152 -18.48 -13.87 32.69
N PRO A 153 -19.50 -14.09 31.82
CA PRO A 153 -19.33 -14.76 30.53
C PRO A 153 -18.27 -14.09 29.66
N ARG A 154 -17.39 -14.90 29.07
CA ARG A 154 -16.34 -14.43 28.14
C ARG A 154 -16.39 -15.24 26.85
N TYR A 155 -15.75 -14.73 25.80
CA TYR A 155 -15.76 -15.35 24.48
C TYR A 155 -14.37 -15.46 23.91
N ARG A 156 -14.18 -16.42 23.01
CA ARG A 156 -12.96 -16.59 22.22
C ARG A 156 -13.32 -16.72 20.75
N CYS A 157 -12.56 -16.05 19.89
CA CYS A 157 -12.66 -16.25 18.45
C CYS A 157 -11.91 -17.53 18.05
N LEU A 158 -12.54 -18.41 17.27
CA LEU A 158 -11.95 -19.67 16.78
C LEU A 158 -11.50 -19.61 15.32
N ASP A 159 -11.57 -18.44 14.69
CA ASP A 159 -11.17 -18.28 13.30
C ASP A 159 -9.66 -18.49 13.15
N VAL A 160 -9.29 -19.15 12.05
CA VAL A 160 -7.89 -19.24 11.60
C VAL A 160 -7.66 -18.16 10.57
N PHE A 161 -6.65 -17.33 10.81
CA PHE A 161 -6.21 -16.28 9.90
C PHE A 161 -4.93 -16.72 9.18
N HIS A 162 -4.89 -16.62 7.86
CA HIS A 162 -3.66 -16.80 7.11
C HIS A 162 -2.97 -15.44 6.98
N GLY A 163 -1.91 -15.24 7.75
CA GLY A 163 -1.21 -13.98 7.91
C GLY A 163 -0.80 -13.75 9.36
N TYR A 164 -0.05 -12.66 9.60
CA TYR A 164 0.43 -12.35 10.94
C TYR A 164 -0.69 -11.92 11.90
N PRO A 165 -0.55 -12.24 13.20
CA PRO A 165 -1.63 -12.01 14.18
C PRO A 165 -1.87 -10.53 14.49
N GLY A 166 -1.01 -9.62 14.02
CA GLY A 166 -1.11 -8.20 14.29
C GLY A 166 -0.48 -7.79 15.62
N PRO A 167 -0.78 -6.58 16.11
CA PRO A 167 -0.19 -6.04 17.33
C PRO A 167 -0.70 -6.76 18.58
N LYS A 168 0.07 -6.64 19.66
CA LYS A 168 -0.40 -6.97 21.01
C LYS A 168 -1.47 -5.98 21.46
N CYS A 169 -2.43 -6.45 22.24
CA CYS A 169 -3.42 -5.59 22.88
C CYS A 169 -2.79 -4.82 24.04
N THR A 170 -1.93 -5.50 24.82
CA THR A 170 -1.24 -4.89 25.95
C THR A 170 0.08 -4.26 25.49
N PRO A 171 0.30 -2.95 25.70
CA PRO A 171 1.59 -2.31 25.41
C PRO A 171 2.72 -2.91 26.27
N TRP A 172 3.91 -3.03 25.71
CA TRP A 172 5.10 -3.59 26.39
C TRP A 172 5.71 -2.70 27.49
N ILE A 173 5.09 -1.56 27.80
CA ILE A 173 5.59 -0.62 28.82
C ILE A 173 4.74 -0.82 30.07
N SER A 174 5.28 -1.59 31.02
CA SER A 174 4.77 -1.76 32.39
C SER A 174 5.86 -1.43 33.39
#